data_AF-A0A955AIU4-F1
#
_entry.id   AF-A0A955AIU4-F1
#
_cell.length_a   1.000
_cell.length_b   1.000
_cell.length_c   1.000
_cell.angle_alpha   90.00
_cell.angle_beta   90.00
_cell.angle_gamma   90.00
#
_symmetry.space_group_name_H-M   'P 1'
#
loop_
_entity.id
_entity.type
_entity.pdbx_description
1 polymer ?
#
loop_
_entity_poly.entity_id
_entity_poly.type
_entity_poly.pdbx_seq_one_letter_code
_entity_poly.pdbx_strand_id
1 'polypeptide(L)'
;FQIADDVLDLVGDESDTGKSLGTDLEKQKATLPIIHMLSQVSGREKAQMLELLDTESPSTQTRSQLAEWLDRYQSIAYTQQVARDRAERARMALEPLPDSPARNVLEMITHFVVSRSH
;
A
#
# COMPACT_ATOMS: atom_id res chain seq x y z
N PHE A 1 2.70 6.75 6.18
CA PHE A 1 3.28 7.23 4.92
C PHE A 1 3.68 6.06 4.01
N GLN A 2 4.81 5.36 4.23
CA GLN A 2 5.29 4.35 3.27
C GLN A 2 4.25 3.28 2.89
N ILE A 3 3.46 2.80 3.85
CA ILE A 3 2.41 1.81 3.55
C ILE A 3 1.33 2.37 2.60
N ALA A 4 0.98 3.64 2.71
CA ALA A 4 0.03 4.28 1.80
C ALA A 4 0.67 4.54 0.43
N ASP A 5 1.96 4.89 0.41
CA ASP A 5 2.76 5.06 -0.82
C ASP A 5 2.89 3.74 -1.60
N ASP A 6 3.18 2.62 -0.92
CA ASP A 6 3.24 1.29 -1.52
C ASP A 6 1.87 0.86 -2.12
N VAL A 7 0.75 1.28 -1.50
CA VAL A 7 -0.60 1.04 -2.07
C VAL A 7 -0.81 1.88 -3.32
N LEU A 8 -0.48 3.18 -3.27
CA LEU A 8 -0.61 4.07 -4.42
C LEU A 8 0.25 3.61 -5.60
N ASP A 9 1.48 3.15 -5.38
CA ASP A 9 2.33 2.59 -6.43
C ASP A 9 1.70 1.36 -7.11
N LEU A 10 0.89 0.58 -6.39
CA LEU A 10 0.26 -0.63 -6.92
C LEU A 10 -1.10 -0.40 -7.59
N VAL A 11 -1.93 0.51 -7.07
CA VAL A 11 -3.34 0.67 -7.51
C VAL A 11 -3.74 2.07 -7.92
N GLY A 12 -2.84 3.05 -7.87
CA GLY A 12 -3.12 4.41 -8.30
C GLY A 12 -3.42 4.50 -9.81
N ASP A 13 -3.95 5.66 -10.22
CA ASP A 13 -4.01 6.03 -11.63
C ASP A 13 -2.79 6.89 -11.98
N GLU A 14 -2.09 6.57 -13.06
CA GLU A 14 -0.93 7.34 -13.52
C GLU A 14 -1.32 8.79 -13.86
N SER A 15 -2.57 9.00 -14.28
CA SER A 15 -3.10 10.33 -14.61
C SER A 15 -3.30 11.23 -13.38
N ASP A 16 -3.61 10.65 -12.22
CA ASP A 16 -3.83 11.38 -10.96
C ASP A 16 -2.53 11.58 -10.17
N THR A 17 -1.54 10.71 -10.37
CA THR A 17 -0.27 10.70 -9.61
C THR A 17 0.88 11.42 -10.31
N GLY A 18 0.79 11.63 -11.64
CA GLY A 18 1.82 12.30 -12.44
C GLY A 18 3.18 11.58 -12.47
N LYS A 19 3.20 10.29 -12.13
CA LYS A 19 4.38 9.42 -12.07
C LYS A 19 4.05 8.05 -12.66
N SER A 20 5.08 7.34 -13.13
CA SER A 20 4.95 5.92 -13.50
C SER A 20 4.60 5.10 -12.27
N LEU A 21 3.54 4.30 -12.35
CA LEU A 21 3.12 3.41 -11.27
C LEU A 21 3.64 1.99 -11.50
N GLY A 22 3.64 1.17 -10.45
CA GLY A 22 4.12 -0.21 -10.47
C GLY A 22 5.64 -0.33 -10.39
N THR A 23 6.33 0.70 -9.89
CA THR A 23 7.80 0.68 -9.81
C THR A 23 8.30 -0.32 -8.77
N ASP A 24 7.53 -0.59 -7.72
CA ASP A 24 7.86 -1.61 -6.74
C ASP A 24 7.71 -3.02 -7.33
N LEU A 25 6.71 -3.22 -8.20
CA LEU A 25 6.54 -4.49 -8.92
C LEU A 25 7.68 -4.73 -9.92
N GLU A 26 8.09 -3.70 -10.67
CA GLU A 26 9.24 -3.77 -11.59
C GLU A 26 10.56 -4.09 -10.86
N LYS A 27 10.72 -3.61 -9.63
CA LYS A 27 11.87 -3.91 -8.77
C LYS A 27 11.72 -5.20 -7.97
N GLN A 28 10.66 -5.97 -8.20
CA GLN A 28 10.34 -7.21 -7.48
C GLN A 28 10.29 -7.02 -5.96
N LYS A 29 9.91 -5.82 -5.50
CA LYS A 29 9.82 -5.49 -4.09
C LYS A 29 8.49 -6.01 -3.54
N ALA A 30 8.56 -6.98 -2.64
CA ALA A 30 7.40 -7.48 -1.93
C ALA A 30 6.93 -6.48 -0.85
N THR A 31 6.05 -5.55 -1.22
CA THR A 31 5.42 -4.61 -0.28
C THR A 31 4.31 -5.27 0.54
N LEU A 32 3.75 -4.55 1.52
CA LEU A 32 2.77 -5.10 2.44
C LEU A 32 1.53 -5.73 1.76
N PRO A 33 0.93 -5.15 0.71
CA PRO A 33 -0.17 -5.78 -0.02
C PRO A 33 0.20 -7.17 -0.57
N ILE A 34 1.40 -7.29 -1.15
CA ILE A 34 1.91 -8.55 -1.72
C ILE A 34 2.17 -9.57 -0.62
N ILE A 35 2.83 -9.15 0.46
CA ILE A 35 3.12 -10.02 1.62
C ILE A 35 1.81 -10.57 2.21
N HIS A 36 0.80 -9.70 2.40
CA HIS A 36 -0.49 -10.12 2.92
C HIS A 36 -1.17 -11.11 1.96
N MET A 37 -1.27 -10.81 0.67
CA MET A 37 -1.83 -11.71 -0.34
C MET A 37 -1.17 -13.09 -0.29
N LEU A 38 0.17 -13.14 -0.31
CA LEU A 38 0.95 -14.39 -0.29
C LEU A 38 0.80 -15.19 1.02
N SER A 39 0.38 -14.53 2.11
CA SER A 39 0.09 -15.19 3.40
C SER A 39 -1.27 -15.88 3.42
N GLN A 40 -2.22 -15.47 2.56
CA GLN A 40 -3.58 -16.02 2.48
C GLN A 40 -3.72 -17.20 1.51
N VAL A 41 -2.72 -17.40 0.65
CA VAL A 41 -2.75 -18.41 -0.43
C VAL A 41 -1.79 -19.57 -0.13
N SER A 42 -2.11 -20.76 -0.63
CA SER A 42 -1.26 -21.95 -0.50
C SER A 42 -1.27 -22.82 -1.76
N GLY A 43 -0.35 -23.79 -1.83
CA GLY A 43 -0.30 -24.77 -2.91
C GLY A 43 0.02 -24.18 -4.28
N ARG A 44 -0.66 -24.68 -5.31
CA ARG A 44 -0.40 -24.33 -6.72
C ARG A 44 -0.62 -22.85 -7.02
N GLU A 45 -1.65 -22.25 -6.43
CA GLU A 45 -1.97 -20.83 -6.65
C GLU A 45 -0.84 -19.93 -6.10
N LYS A 46 -0.27 -20.26 -4.94
CA LYS A 46 0.88 -19.54 -4.38
C LYS A 46 2.11 -19.63 -5.30
N ALA A 47 2.37 -20.81 -5.86
CA ALA A 47 3.49 -21.00 -6.79
C ALA A 47 3.32 -20.14 -8.06
N GLN A 48 2.10 -20.09 -8.61
CA GLN A 48 1.78 -19.24 -9.77
C GLN A 48 1.94 -17.74 -9.46
N MET A 49 1.52 -17.30 -8.27
CA MET A 49 1.71 -15.92 -7.85
C MET A 49 3.18 -15.55 -7.70
N LEU A 50 4.00 -16.45 -7.12
CA LEU A 50 5.44 -16.22 -6.98
C LEU A 50 6.15 -16.14 -8.34
N GLU A 51 5.81 -17.03 -9.27
CA GLU A 51 6.34 -17.00 -10.65
C GLU A 51 5.99 -15.70 -11.36
N LEU A 52 4.75 -15.22 -11.18
CA LEU A 52 4.32 -13.94 -11.75
C LEU A 52 5.10 -12.76 -11.17
N LEU A 53 5.33 -12.75 -9.85
CA LEU A 53 6.08 -11.69 -9.16
C LEU A 53 7.58 -11.70 -9.49
N ASP A 54 8.12 -12.81 -9.97
CA ASP A 54 9.52 -12.96 -10.40
C ASP A 54 9.74 -12.52 -11.86
N THR A 55 8.69 -12.06 -12.56
CA THR A 55 8.80 -11.60 -13.95
C THR A 55 9.41 -10.20 -14.02
N GLU A 56 10.56 -10.07 -14.69
CA GLU A 56 11.12 -8.76 -15.05
C GLU A 56 10.22 -8.03 -16.05
N SER A 57 9.97 -6.74 -15.84
CA SER A 57 9.09 -5.91 -16.70
C SER A 57 7.66 -6.48 -16.88
N PRO A 58 6.83 -6.46 -15.83
CA PRO A 58 5.49 -7.03 -15.87
C PRO A 58 4.59 -6.34 -16.90
N SER A 59 3.97 -7.14 -17.77
CA SER A 59 3.02 -6.66 -18.78
C SER A 59 1.76 -6.05 -18.16
N THR A 60 0.97 -5.30 -18.94
CA THR A 60 -0.35 -4.80 -18.51
C THR A 60 -1.26 -5.94 -18.04
N GLN A 61 -1.23 -7.10 -18.72
CA GLN A 61 -2.01 -8.27 -18.31
C GLN A 61 -1.55 -8.81 -16.95
N THR A 62 -0.24 -8.83 -16.70
CA THR A 62 0.37 -9.21 -15.42
C THR A 62 -0.11 -8.29 -14.29
N ARG A 63 -0.14 -6.98 -14.54
CA ARG A 63 -0.63 -5.97 -13.58
C ARG A 63 -2.12 -6.14 -13.30
N SER A 64 -2.95 -6.34 -14.32
CA SER A 64 -4.39 -6.61 -14.13
C SER A 64 -4.63 -7.88 -13.32
N GLN A 65 -3.91 -8.96 -13.61
CA GLN A 65 -4.04 -10.22 -12.87
C GLN A 65 -3.65 -10.06 -11.39
N LEU A 66 -2.60 -9.29 -11.12
CA LEU A 66 -2.18 -8.98 -9.75
C LEU A 66 -3.23 -8.15 -9.01
N ALA A 67 -3.82 -7.14 -9.66
CA ALA A 67 -4.89 -6.34 -9.08
C ALA A 67 -6.11 -7.20 -8.69
N GLU A 68 -6.50 -8.15 -9.55
CA GLU A 68 -7.57 -9.11 -9.24
C GLU A 68 -7.25 -9.98 -8.00
N TRP A 69 -6.01 -10.44 -7.86
CA TRP A 69 -5.61 -11.21 -6.68
C TRP A 69 -5.59 -10.35 -5.42
N LEU A 70 -5.03 -9.14 -5.49
CA LEU A 70 -5.01 -8.20 -4.37
C LEU A 70 -6.42 -7.87 -3.87
N ASP A 71 -7.39 -7.72 -4.78
CA ASP A 71 -8.80 -7.55 -4.44
C ASP A 71 -9.42 -8.84 -3.84
N ARG A 72 -9.21 -10.00 -4.49
CA ARG A 72 -9.72 -11.30 -4.01
C ARG A 72 -9.33 -11.58 -2.56
N TYR A 73 -8.09 -11.29 -2.18
CA TYR A 73 -7.58 -11.50 -0.82
C TYR A 73 -7.71 -10.28 0.08
N GLN A 74 -8.43 -9.24 -0.35
CA GLN A 74 -8.67 -8.00 0.41
C GLN A 74 -7.38 -7.34 0.93
N SER A 75 -6.30 -7.49 0.17
CA SER A 75 -4.95 -7.10 0.61
C SER A 75 -4.74 -5.60 0.56
N ILE A 76 -5.43 -4.90 -0.34
CA ILE A 76 -5.46 -3.43 -0.37
C ILE A 76 -6.18 -2.89 0.86
N ALA A 77 -7.39 -3.37 1.14
CA ALA A 77 -8.18 -2.95 2.29
C ALA A 77 -7.44 -3.21 3.61
N TYR A 78 -6.82 -4.39 3.76
CA TYR A 78 -5.96 -4.73 4.89
C TYR A 78 -4.80 -3.72 5.04
N THR A 79 -4.08 -3.46 3.96
CA THR A 79 -2.91 -2.57 3.97
C THR A 79 -3.29 -1.13 4.33
N GLN A 80 -4.41 -0.65 3.78
CA GLN A 80 -4.97 0.66 4.12
C GLN A 80 -5.36 0.73 5.61
N GLN A 81 -5.92 -0.34 6.17
CA GLN A 81 -6.23 -0.39 7.61
C GLN A 81 -4.94 -0.33 8.44
N VAL A 82 -3.91 -1.07 8.08
CA VAL A 82 -2.61 -1.01 8.78
C VAL A 82 -2.00 0.40 8.71
N ALA A 83 -2.15 1.10 7.59
CA ALA A 83 -1.74 2.50 7.48
C ALA A 83 -2.52 3.41 8.45
N ARG A 84 -3.86 3.29 8.47
CA ARG A 84 -4.74 4.04 9.38
C ARG A 84 -4.39 3.78 10.85
N ASP A 85 -4.19 2.53 11.24
CA ASP A 85 -3.83 2.16 12.60
C ASP A 85 -2.49 2.78 13.04
N ARG A 86 -1.52 2.87 12.13
CA ARG A 86 -0.23 3.51 12.41
C ARG A 86 -0.35 5.03 12.51
N ALA A 87 -1.18 5.64 11.66
CA ALA A 87 -1.49 7.07 11.75
C ALA A 87 -2.16 7.41 13.09
N GLU A 88 -3.12 6.61 13.52
CA GLU A 88 -3.81 6.83 14.79
C GLU A 88 -2.85 6.69 15.98
N ARG A 89 -1.97 5.68 15.98
CA ARG A 89 -0.92 5.57 17.01
C ARG A 89 0.01 6.79 17.04
N ALA A 90 0.35 7.34 15.87
CA ALA A 90 1.16 8.55 15.79
C ALA A 90 0.39 9.77 16.34
N ARG A 91 -0.91 9.90 16.06
CA ARG A 91 -1.77 10.93 16.63
C ARG A 91 -1.84 10.83 18.15
N MET A 92 -2.09 9.63 18.68
CA MET A 92 -2.13 9.36 20.12
C MET A 92 -0.81 9.69 20.82
N ALA A 93 0.33 9.48 20.16
CA ALA A 93 1.64 9.82 20.72
C ALA A 93 1.84 11.34 20.94
N LEU A 94 1.00 12.19 20.33
CA LEU A 94 1.02 13.64 20.52
C LEU A 94 0.19 14.09 21.74
N GLU A 95 -0.68 13.24 22.29
CA GLU A 95 -1.59 13.59 23.39
C GLU A 95 -0.89 14.14 24.66
N PRO A 96 0.31 13.65 25.06
CA PRO A 96 1.02 14.21 26.20
C PRO A 96 1.58 15.63 25.97
N LEU A 97 1.63 16.12 24.73
CA LEU A 97 2.18 17.43 24.40
C LEU A 97 1.16 18.54 24.69
N PRO A 98 1.59 19.71 25.20
CA PRO A 98 0.72 20.87 25.36
C PRO A 98 0.04 21.27 24.05
N ASP A 99 -1.18 21.78 24.15
CA ASP A 99 -1.89 22.29 22.98
C ASP A 99 -1.12 23.48 22.38
N SER A 100 -0.94 23.44 21.06
CA SER A 100 -0.21 24.47 20.33
C SER A 100 -0.51 24.36 18.83
N PRO A 101 -0.34 25.46 18.07
CA PRO A 101 -0.45 25.41 16.61
C PRO A 101 0.43 24.33 15.97
N ALA A 102 1.63 24.08 16.52
CA ALA A 102 2.52 23.04 16.04
C ALA A 102 1.98 21.63 16.27
N ARG A 103 1.40 21.35 17.46
CA ARG A 103 0.76 20.04 17.75
C ARG A 103 -0.39 19.78 16.78
N ASN A 104 -1.23 20.78 16.54
CA ASN A 104 -2.38 20.68 15.64
C ASN A 104 -1.94 20.35 14.20
N VAL A 105 -0.86 20.95 13.71
CA VAL A 105 -0.29 20.63 12.39
C VAL A 105 0.21 19.18 12.35
N LEU A 106 0.89 18.70 13.39
CA LEU A 106 1.35 17.32 13.46
C LEU A 106 0.17 16.34 13.44
N GLU A 107 -0.88 16.60 14.21
CA GLU A 107 -2.12 15.80 14.19
C GLU A 107 -2.74 15.76 12.78
N MET A 108 -2.87 16.92 12.12
CA MET A 108 -3.35 16.98 10.73
C MET A 108 -2.50 16.15 9.76
N ILE A 109 -1.18 16.19 9.90
CA ILE A 109 -0.26 15.40 9.06
C ILE A 109 -0.53 13.90 9.23
N THR A 110 -0.81 13.41 10.44
CA THR A 110 -1.06 11.97 10.66
C THR A 110 -2.25 11.45 9.86
N HIS A 111 -3.33 12.24 9.76
CA HIS A 111 -4.48 11.91 8.93
C HIS A 111 -4.18 12.08 7.44
N PHE A 112 -3.58 13.20 7.05
CA PHE A 112 -3.29 13.53 5.66
C PHE A 112 -2.47 12.44 4.94
N VAL A 113 -1.45 11.88 5.60
CA VAL A 113 -0.53 10.92 4.97
C VAL A 113 -1.15 9.56 4.67
N VAL A 114 -2.34 9.26 5.18
CA VAL A 114 -3.05 7.98 4.93
C VAL A 114 -4.36 8.16 4.17
N SER A 115 -4.86 9.39 4.07
CA SER A 115 -6.06 9.74 3.29
C SER A 115 -5.75 10.21 1.88
N ARG A 116 -4.52 10.00 1.38
CA ARG A 116 -4.14 10.32 0.01
C ARG A 116 -4.84 9.36 -0.94
N SER A 117 -6.05 9.72 -1.35
CA SER A 117 -6.66 9.27 -2.58
C SER A 117 -6.27 10.33 -3.62
N HIS A 118 -5.39 9.97 -4.55
CA HIS A 118 -5.25 10.70 -5.80
C HIS A 118 -5.91 9.82 -6.85
#